data_AF-A0A9N9RCT7-F1
#
_entry.id   AF-A0A9N9RCT7-F1
#
_cell.length_a   1.000
_cell.length_b   1.000
_cell.length_c   1.000
_cell.angle_alpha   90.00
_cell.angle_beta   90.00
_cell.angle_gamma   90.00
#
_symmetry.space_group_name_H-M   'P 1'
#
loop_
_entity.id
_entity.type
_entity.pdbx_description
1 polymer ?
#
loop_
_entity_poly.entity_id
_entity_poly.type
_entity_poly.pdbx_seq_one_letter_code
_entity_poly.pdbx_strand_id
1 'polypeptide(L)'
;MNTQLHIYTYLHTRRIFVFKFNIKFLMSQVLNDTWVSFPTWSEDSTFVTSRKTQYEEYIYRCEDERFELDVVIETNASTIRVLEGVQKKLSRMSGEEAARYRLDDCLGGSSPTIHQRALKRIYGEKAVDIIAGLKKNPVVAVPVVLRRLKAKEEEWREAQKGFNKQWREQNEKYYLKSLDHQGINFKQNDLKAMRSKSLFNEVESAYAARRPGPHLIVDYRLHSRQEGNNTVFPRLHPLKLI
;
A
#
# COMPACT_ATOMS: atom_id res chain seq x y z
N MET A 1 -21.55 -18.44 13.67
CA MET A 1 -20.66 -18.34 12.50
C MET A 1 -20.78 -16.93 11.94
N ASN A 2 -19.88 -16.03 12.32
CA ASN A 2 -19.83 -14.67 11.78
C ASN A 2 -18.44 -14.46 11.18
N THR A 3 -18.37 -14.42 9.86
CA THR A 3 -17.17 -14.13 9.08
C THR A 3 -16.92 -12.62 9.11
N GLN A 4 -15.96 -12.19 9.92
CA GLN A 4 -15.47 -10.81 9.96
C GLN A 4 -14.53 -10.57 8.76
N LEU A 5 -14.94 -9.72 7.84
CA LEU A 5 -14.07 -9.23 6.76
C LEU A 5 -13.40 -7.92 7.22
N HIS A 6 -12.09 -7.96 7.44
CA HIS A 6 -11.28 -6.79 7.76
C HIS A 6 -10.76 -6.18 6.45
N ILE A 7 -11.17 -4.95 6.14
CA ILE A 7 -10.62 -4.18 5.02
C ILE A 7 -9.82 -3.01 5.60
N TYR A 8 -8.52 -3.00 5.36
CA TYR A 8 -7.58 -1.97 5.83
C TYR A 8 -7.45 -0.90 4.75
N THR A 9 -7.96 0.31 4.99
CA THR A 9 -7.62 1.49 4.19
C THR A 9 -6.60 2.34 4.94
N TYR A 10 -5.43 2.53 4.31
CA TYR A 10 -4.34 3.36 4.83
C TYR A 10 -4.58 4.81 4.39
N LEU A 11 -4.86 5.71 5.34
CA LEU A 11 -4.74 7.16 5.13
C LEU A 11 -3.44 7.68 5.76
N HIS A 12 -2.81 8.61 5.05
CA HIS A 12 -1.46 9.13 5.27
C HIS A 12 -1.32 9.97 6.54
N THR A 13 -1.31 9.33 7.71
CA THR A 13 -0.72 9.87 8.94
C THR A 13 -0.37 8.70 9.86
N ARG A 14 0.79 8.74 10.54
CA ARG A 14 1.34 7.63 11.36
C ARG A 14 0.53 7.30 12.63
N ARG A 15 -0.75 6.94 12.50
CA ARG A 15 -1.61 6.33 13.52
C ARG A 15 -2.61 5.40 12.83
N ILE A 16 -2.61 4.13 13.20
CA ILE A 16 -3.56 3.13 12.70
C ILE A 16 -4.93 3.44 13.31
N PHE A 17 -5.91 3.85 12.49
CA PHE A 17 -7.30 3.99 12.89
C PHE A 17 -8.11 2.81 12.34
N VAL A 18 -8.78 2.06 13.22
CA VAL A 18 -9.66 0.95 12.82
C VAL A 18 -11.07 1.49 12.61
N PHE A 19 -11.55 1.48 11.36
CA PHE A 19 -12.92 1.87 11.02
C PHE A 19 -13.84 0.66 11.04
N LYS A 20 -14.97 0.77 11.76
CA LYS A 20 -16.08 -0.18 11.69
C LYS A 20 -17.22 0.49 10.93
N PHE A 21 -17.46 0.08 9.68
CA PHE A 21 -18.52 0.63 8.83
C PHE A 21 -19.72 -0.33 8.85
N ASN A 22 -20.87 0.12 9.36
CA ASN A 22 -22.11 -0.64 9.32
C ASN A 22 -23.13 0.18 8.51
N ILE A 23 -23.33 -0.16 7.23
CA ILE A 23 -24.28 0.53 6.36
C ILE A 23 -25.66 -0.09 6.52
N LYS A 24 -26.40 0.42 7.51
CA LYS A 24 -27.82 0.81 7.43
C LYS A 24 -28.31 1.04 8.86
N PHE A 25 -28.44 2.29 9.27
CA PHE A 25 -29.77 2.89 9.42
C PHE A 25 -29.64 4.38 9.76
N LEU A 26 -30.23 5.21 8.91
CA LEU A 26 -30.73 6.55 9.25
C LEU A 26 -31.29 6.58 10.70
N MET A 27 -31.03 7.56 11.56
CA MET A 27 -30.17 8.73 11.44
C MET A 27 -29.95 9.39 12.82
N SER A 28 -29.94 8.64 13.92
CA SER A 28 -29.77 9.23 15.27
C SER A 28 -28.85 8.42 16.21
N GLN A 29 -28.30 7.29 15.75
CA GLN A 29 -27.38 6.46 16.57
C GLN A 29 -26.11 6.05 15.80
N VAL A 30 -25.82 6.69 14.65
CA VAL A 30 -24.81 6.24 13.67
C VAL A 30 -23.62 7.21 13.52
N LEU A 31 -23.60 8.31 14.27
CA LEU A 31 -22.33 8.98 14.52
C LEU A 31 -21.67 8.25 15.69
N ASN A 32 -20.47 7.72 15.46
CA ASN A 32 -19.59 7.28 16.55
C ASN A 32 -19.21 8.52 17.36
N ASP A 33 -20.07 8.92 18.30
CA ASP A 33 -19.80 10.02 19.22
C ASP A 33 -18.89 9.59 20.38
N THR A 34 -18.50 8.30 20.41
CA THR A 34 -17.60 7.74 21.40
C THR A 34 -16.26 7.42 20.77
N TRP A 35 -15.27 8.24 21.09
CA TRP A 35 -13.88 8.01 20.72
C TRP A 35 -13.27 7.06 21.74
N VAL A 36 -12.95 5.85 21.34
CA VAL A 36 -12.24 4.89 22.19
C VAL A 36 -10.79 4.81 21.72
N SER A 37 -9.89 5.49 22.42
CA SER A 37 -8.46 5.30 22.28
C SER A 37 -8.00 4.22 23.26
N PHE A 38 -7.46 3.11 22.75
CA PHE A 38 -6.69 2.19 23.56
C PHE A 38 -5.23 2.67 23.56
N PRO A 39 -4.68 3.18 24.67
CA PRO A 39 -3.24 3.37 24.78
C PRO A 39 -2.61 1.99 24.99
N THR A 40 -2.25 1.31 23.90
CA THR A 40 -1.46 0.08 23.99
C THR A 40 0.00 0.47 24.21
N TRP A 41 0.36 0.73 25.48
CA TRP A 41 1.75 0.88 25.90
C TRP A 41 2.26 -0.48 26.42
N SER A 42 2.23 -1.48 25.56
CA SER A 42 3.02 -2.70 25.77
C SER A 42 4.15 -2.71 24.75
N GLU A 43 5.33 -2.30 25.23
CA GLU A 43 6.61 -2.49 24.52
C GLU A 43 6.94 -3.99 24.30
N ASP A 44 6.14 -4.90 24.87
CA ASP A 44 6.23 -6.36 24.66
C ASP A 44 5.32 -6.90 23.54
N SER A 45 4.69 -6.02 22.75
CA SER A 45 4.07 -6.46 21.51
C SER A 45 5.15 -6.59 20.44
N THR A 46 5.70 -7.79 20.28
CA THR A 46 6.43 -8.18 19.06
C THR A 46 5.50 -8.27 17.84
N PHE A 47 4.39 -7.53 17.81
CA PHE A 47 3.75 -7.15 16.56
C PHE A 47 4.66 -6.15 15.86
N VAL A 48 5.77 -6.69 15.37
CA VAL A 48 6.50 -6.14 14.23
C VAL A 48 5.39 -5.92 13.21
N THR A 49 4.95 -4.66 13.04
CA THR A 49 4.24 -4.25 11.84
C THR A 49 4.96 -4.95 10.72
N SER A 50 4.33 -5.93 10.07
CA SER A 50 4.96 -6.75 9.05
C SER A 50 5.81 -5.81 8.21
N ARG A 51 7.14 -6.01 8.18
CA ARG A 51 8.00 -5.15 7.38
C ARG A 51 7.40 -5.19 5.99
N LYS A 52 6.82 -4.07 5.55
CA LYS A 52 6.07 -4.00 4.30
C LYS A 52 6.96 -4.61 3.24
N THR A 53 6.46 -5.65 2.58
CA THR A 53 7.24 -6.27 1.53
C THR A 53 7.46 -5.21 0.44
N GLN A 54 8.57 -5.31 -0.29
CA GLN A 54 8.82 -4.42 -1.41
C GLN A 54 7.64 -4.47 -2.43
N TYR A 55 6.97 -5.62 -2.52
CA TYR A 55 5.80 -5.82 -3.39
C TYR A 55 4.56 -5.10 -2.88
N GLU A 56 4.27 -5.10 -1.57
CA GLU A 56 3.22 -4.26 -0.99
C GLU A 56 3.46 -2.78 -1.27
N GLU A 57 4.72 -2.33 -1.17
CA GLU A 57 5.05 -0.95 -1.47
C GLU A 57 4.78 -0.58 -2.94
N TYR A 58 5.05 -1.49 -3.88
CA TYR A 58 4.67 -1.28 -5.29
C TYR A 58 3.16 -1.17 -5.49
N ILE A 59 2.37 -2.01 -4.81
CA ILE A 59 0.91 -1.96 -4.89
C ILE A 59 0.39 -0.63 -4.34
N TYR A 60 0.89 -0.17 -3.19
CA TYR A 60 0.49 1.11 -2.62
C TYR A 60 0.83 2.30 -3.53
N ARG A 61 2.04 2.32 -4.10
CA ARG A 61 2.42 3.39 -5.04
C ARG A 61 1.53 3.42 -6.27
N CYS A 62 1.19 2.25 -6.84
CA CYS A 62 0.27 2.20 -7.97
C CYS A 62 -1.13 2.73 -7.60
N GLU A 63 -1.61 2.44 -6.40
CA GLU A 63 -2.91 2.94 -5.92
C GLU A 63 -2.90 4.46 -5.72
N ASP A 64 -1.84 5.00 -5.11
CA ASP A 64 -1.68 6.44 -4.90
C ASP A 64 -1.63 7.18 -6.24
N GLU A 65 -0.87 6.67 -7.22
CA GLU A 65 -0.81 7.23 -8.58
C GLU A 65 -2.19 7.22 -9.27
N ARG A 66 -2.94 6.11 -9.13
CA ARG A 66 -4.30 6.00 -9.68
C ARG A 66 -5.24 7.01 -9.06
N PHE A 67 -5.22 7.10 -7.74
CA PHE A 67 -6.03 8.04 -6.99
C PHE A 67 -5.74 9.49 -7.39
N GLU A 68 -4.46 9.89 -7.48
CA GLU A 68 -4.09 11.24 -7.88
C GLU A 68 -4.57 11.59 -9.29
N LEU A 69 -4.46 10.65 -10.24
CA LEU A 69 -4.96 10.86 -11.60
C LEU A 69 -6.49 11.02 -11.62
N ASP A 70 -7.21 10.16 -10.90
CA ASP A 70 -8.67 10.23 -10.83
C ASP A 70 -9.13 11.54 -10.18
N VAL A 71 -8.45 12.01 -9.13
CA VAL A 71 -8.71 13.33 -8.52
C VAL A 71 -8.50 14.46 -9.53
N VAL A 72 -7.46 14.39 -10.36
CA VAL A 72 -7.21 15.40 -11.42
C VAL A 72 -8.37 15.43 -12.42
N ILE A 73 -8.75 14.26 -12.93
CA ILE A 73 -9.80 14.13 -13.96
C ILE A 73 -11.15 14.58 -13.40
N GLU A 74 -11.54 14.13 -12.21
CA GLU A 74 -12.85 14.49 -11.65
C GLU A 74 -12.92 15.98 -11.28
N THR A 75 -11.82 16.56 -10.78
CA THR A 75 -11.74 18.00 -10.49
C THR A 75 -11.91 18.82 -11.77
N ASN A 76 -11.32 18.37 -12.88
CA ASN A 76 -11.46 19.02 -14.18
C ASN A 76 -12.87 18.87 -14.75
N ALA A 77 -13.42 17.64 -14.75
CA ALA A 77 -14.76 17.34 -15.22
C ALA A 77 -15.83 18.14 -14.44
N SER A 78 -15.71 18.24 -13.13
CA SER A 78 -16.58 19.08 -12.29
C SER A 78 -16.53 20.55 -12.72
N THR A 79 -15.34 21.07 -13.00
CA THR A 79 -15.15 22.46 -13.45
C THR A 79 -15.73 22.71 -14.84
N ILE A 80 -15.59 21.74 -15.76
CA ILE A 80 -16.23 21.78 -17.08
C ILE A 80 -17.75 21.88 -16.93
N ARG A 81 -18.38 21.01 -16.14
CA ARG A 81 -19.84 21.00 -15.93
C ARG A 81 -20.36 22.35 -15.42
N VAL A 82 -19.65 22.95 -14.47
CA VAL A 82 -20.02 24.27 -13.91
C VAL A 82 -19.90 25.37 -14.97
N LEU A 83 -18.78 25.44 -15.68
CA LEU A 83 -18.57 26.46 -16.70
C LEU A 83 -19.47 26.28 -17.93
N GLU A 84 -19.87 25.06 -18.28
CA GLU A 84 -20.92 24.80 -19.27
C GLU A 84 -22.28 25.34 -18.82
N GLY A 85 -22.62 25.15 -17.54
CA GLY A 85 -23.81 25.73 -16.93
C GLY A 85 -23.81 27.26 -17.03
N VAL A 86 -22.68 27.89 -16.70
CA VAL A 86 -22.49 29.34 -16.85
C VAL A 86 -22.61 29.76 -18.32
N GLN A 87 -21.96 29.06 -19.25
CA GLN A 87 -22.02 29.39 -20.67
C GLN A 87 -23.46 29.31 -21.23
N LYS A 88 -24.21 28.29 -20.83
CA LYS A 88 -25.62 28.12 -21.22
C LYS A 88 -26.53 29.21 -20.62
N LYS A 89 -26.19 29.72 -19.43
CA LYS A 89 -26.89 30.86 -18.82
C LYS A 89 -26.58 32.15 -19.59
N LEU A 90 -25.31 32.38 -19.92
CA LEU A 90 -24.87 33.54 -20.72
C LEU A 90 -25.51 33.57 -22.11
N SER A 91 -25.64 32.41 -22.78
CA SER A 91 -26.25 32.33 -24.11
C SER A 91 -27.76 32.62 -24.12
N ARG A 92 -28.42 32.63 -22.96
CA ARG A 92 -29.85 32.94 -22.81
C ARG A 92 -30.11 34.40 -22.41
N MET A 93 -29.07 35.13 -22.00
CA MET A 93 -29.14 36.53 -21.65
C MET A 93 -29.08 37.41 -22.90
N SER A 94 -29.65 38.61 -22.83
CA SER A 94 -29.41 39.62 -23.85
C SER A 94 -27.95 40.10 -23.82
N GLY A 95 -27.46 40.68 -24.92
CA GLY A 95 -26.06 41.13 -25.02
C GLY A 95 -25.65 42.13 -23.94
N GLU A 96 -26.56 43.04 -23.55
CA GLU A 96 -26.31 44.02 -22.48
C GLU A 96 -26.28 43.38 -21.09
N GLU A 97 -27.20 42.46 -20.80
CA GLU A 97 -27.23 41.73 -19.53
C GLU A 97 -26.01 40.82 -19.38
N ALA A 98 -25.64 40.11 -20.45
CA ALA A 98 -24.45 39.28 -20.48
C ALA A 98 -23.17 40.10 -20.25
N ALA A 99 -23.07 41.31 -20.83
CA ALA A 99 -21.94 42.21 -20.63
C ALA A 99 -21.82 42.72 -19.18
N ARG A 100 -22.95 42.84 -18.46
CA ARG A 100 -22.99 43.22 -17.03
C ARG A 100 -22.83 42.02 -16.09
N TYR A 101 -23.00 40.80 -16.58
CA TYR A 101 -22.89 39.58 -15.76
C TYR A 101 -21.48 39.41 -15.19
N ARG A 102 -21.41 39.08 -13.89
CA ARG A 102 -20.15 38.81 -13.18
C ARG A 102 -20.27 37.49 -12.44
N LEU A 103 -19.17 36.73 -12.39
CA LEU A 103 -19.09 35.51 -11.59
C LEU A 103 -18.59 35.82 -10.18
N ASP A 104 -19.05 35.03 -9.22
CA ASP A 104 -18.59 35.02 -7.84
C ASP A 104 -17.30 34.20 -7.68
N ASP A 105 -16.80 34.09 -6.45
CA ASP A 105 -15.61 33.30 -6.12
C ASP A 105 -15.78 31.81 -6.41
N CYS A 106 -17.03 31.33 -6.35
CA CYS A 106 -17.42 29.96 -6.67
C CYS A 106 -17.47 29.67 -8.18
N LEU A 107 -17.26 30.69 -9.03
CA LEU A 107 -17.28 30.57 -10.50
C LEU A 107 -18.58 29.92 -11.03
N GLY A 108 -19.70 30.10 -10.30
CA GLY A 108 -21.00 29.49 -10.62
C GLY A 108 -21.25 28.09 -10.05
N GLY A 109 -20.31 27.55 -9.25
CA GLY A 109 -20.46 26.28 -8.53
C GLY A 109 -20.88 26.46 -7.07
N SER A 110 -20.76 25.40 -6.27
CA SER A 110 -21.02 25.41 -4.83
C SER A 110 -19.78 25.70 -3.98
N SER A 111 -18.58 25.51 -4.52
CA SER A 111 -17.32 25.73 -3.80
C SER A 111 -16.22 26.29 -4.71
N PRO A 112 -15.47 27.31 -4.27
CA PRO A 112 -14.37 27.88 -5.05
C PRO A 112 -13.18 26.92 -5.19
N THR A 113 -12.95 26.05 -4.19
CA THR A 113 -11.70 25.30 -4.05
C THR A 113 -11.45 24.33 -5.20
N ILE A 114 -12.49 23.61 -5.64
CA ILE A 114 -12.37 22.60 -6.70
C ILE A 114 -12.01 23.28 -8.03
N HIS A 115 -12.74 24.31 -8.40
CA HIS A 115 -12.57 25.01 -9.68
C HIS A 115 -11.27 25.78 -9.74
N GLN A 116 -10.88 26.45 -8.64
CA GLN A 116 -9.59 27.11 -8.56
C GLN A 116 -8.43 26.10 -8.64
N ARG A 117 -8.55 24.92 -8.05
CA ARG A 117 -7.54 23.85 -8.15
C ARG A 117 -7.41 23.34 -9.59
N ALA A 118 -8.52 23.13 -10.30
CA ALA A 118 -8.50 22.75 -11.72
C ALA A 118 -7.78 23.80 -12.57
N LEU A 119 -8.12 25.07 -12.40
CA LEU A 119 -7.52 26.18 -13.16
C LEU A 119 -6.04 26.36 -12.84
N LYS A 120 -5.64 26.28 -11.56
CA LYS A 120 -4.24 26.30 -11.14
C LYS A 120 -3.43 25.17 -11.78
N ARG A 121 -4.01 23.98 -11.93
CA ARG A 121 -3.34 22.83 -12.56
C ARG A 121 -3.06 23.04 -14.05
N ILE A 122 -3.91 23.78 -14.77
CA ILE A 122 -3.74 24.00 -16.22
C ILE A 122 -2.97 25.28 -16.54
N TYR A 123 -3.16 26.33 -15.76
CA TYR A 123 -2.61 27.66 -16.04
C TYR A 123 -1.42 28.03 -15.14
N GLY A 124 -1.12 27.24 -14.10
CA GLY A 124 -0.01 27.50 -13.18
C GLY A 124 -0.17 28.85 -12.48
N GLU A 125 0.90 29.65 -12.49
CA GLU A 125 0.93 30.98 -11.88
C GLU A 125 -0.09 31.94 -12.49
N LYS A 126 -0.36 31.82 -13.80
CA LYS A 126 -1.33 32.66 -14.52
C LYS A 126 -2.78 32.37 -14.12
N ALA A 127 -3.04 31.32 -13.34
CA ALA A 127 -4.39 30.97 -12.94
C ALA A 127 -5.10 32.10 -12.18
N VAL A 128 -4.36 32.91 -11.41
CA VAL A 128 -4.93 34.07 -10.69
C VAL A 128 -5.54 35.07 -11.68
N ASP A 129 -4.81 35.40 -12.74
CA ASP A 129 -5.27 36.32 -13.79
C ASP A 129 -6.44 35.75 -14.57
N ILE A 130 -6.40 34.44 -14.87
CA ILE A 130 -7.50 33.75 -15.55
C ILE A 130 -8.77 33.75 -14.70
N ILE A 131 -8.65 33.49 -13.39
CA ILE A 131 -9.78 33.55 -12.45
C ILE A 131 -10.34 34.97 -12.38
N ALA A 132 -9.48 36.00 -12.31
CA ALA A 132 -9.91 37.39 -12.34
C ALA A 132 -10.63 37.74 -13.65
N GLY A 133 -10.14 37.24 -14.79
CA GLY A 133 -10.77 37.38 -16.10
C GLY A 133 -12.15 36.72 -16.17
N LEU A 134 -12.29 35.51 -15.64
CA LEU A 134 -13.58 34.81 -15.53
C LEU A 134 -14.59 35.61 -14.71
N LYS A 135 -14.18 36.24 -13.61
CA LYS A 135 -15.04 37.06 -12.78
C LYS A 135 -15.45 38.37 -13.48
N LYS A 136 -14.50 39.05 -14.12
CA LYS A 136 -14.69 40.39 -14.70
C LYS A 136 -15.41 40.37 -16.04
N ASN A 137 -15.09 39.42 -16.92
CA ASN A 137 -15.69 39.32 -18.25
C ASN A 137 -15.96 37.85 -18.63
N PRO A 138 -16.98 37.23 -18.02
CA PRO A 138 -17.29 35.82 -18.22
C PRO A 138 -17.69 35.51 -19.67
N VAL A 139 -18.30 36.45 -20.40
CA VAL A 139 -18.70 36.27 -21.81
C VAL A 139 -17.52 35.91 -22.71
N VAL A 140 -16.37 36.56 -22.48
CA VAL A 140 -15.15 36.32 -23.26
C VAL A 140 -14.30 35.20 -22.66
N ALA A 141 -14.16 35.18 -21.33
CA ALA A 141 -13.25 34.25 -20.67
C ALA A 141 -13.77 32.81 -20.63
N VAL A 142 -15.08 32.60 -20.40
CA VAL A 142 -15.65 31.25 -20.22
C VAL A 142 -15.46 30.38 -21.46
N PRO A 143 -15.78 30.82 -22.70
CA PRO A 143 -15.60 29.98 -23.88
C PRO A 143 -14.14 29.58 -24.14
N VAL A 144 -13.20 30.48 -23.86
CA VAL A 144 -11.75 30.24 -24.04
C VAL A 144 -11.25 29.22 -23.01
N VAL A 145 -11.58 29.43 -21.74
CA VAL A 145 -11.17 28.55 -20.64
C VAL A 145 -11.81 27.17 -20.81
N LEU A 146 -13.10 27.12 -21.15
CA LEU A 146 -13.82 25.86 -21.34
C LEU A 146 -13.23 25.03 -22.48
N ARG A 147 -12.90 25.65 -23.62
CA ARG A 147 -12.24 24.96 -24.74
C ARG A 147 -10.94 24.30 -24.29
N ARG A 148 -10.13 25.01 -23.50
CA ARG A 148 -8.85 24.48 -22.99
C ARG A 148 -9.04 23.38 -21.95
N LEU A 149 -10.00 23.51 -21.05
CA LEU A 149 -10.36 22.47 -20.08
C LEU A 149 -10.78 21.17 -20.79
N LYS A 150 -11.59 21.27 -21.84
CA LYS A 150 -12.03 20.12 -22.65
C LYS A 150 -10.89 19.46 -23.42
N ALA A 151 -10.00 20.26 -24.01
CA ALA A 151 -8.80 19.72 -24.67
C ALA A 151 -7.90 18.97 -23.66
N LYS A 152 -7.71 19.51 -22.45
CA LYS A 152 -6.97 18.83 -21.38
C LYS A 152 -7.68 17.59 -20.85
N GLU A 153 -9.01 17.60 -20.76
CA GLU A 153 -9.80 16.42 -20.39
C GLU A 153 -9.54 15.25 -21.35
N GLU A 154 -9.56 15.50 -22.65
CA GLU A 154 -9.29 14.49 -23.66
C GLU A 154 -7.86 13.94 -23.56
N GLU A 155 -6.87 14.84 -23.45
CA GLU A 155 -5.46 14.46 -23.24
C GLU A 155 -5.28 13.58 -22.00
N TRP A 156 -5.88 13.96 -20.86
CA TRP A 156 -5.78 13.21 -19.62
C TRP A 156 -6.52 11.87 -19.66
N ARG A 157 -7.68 11.80 -20.33
CA ARG A 157 -8.39 10.53 -20.52
C ARG A 157 -7.63 9.57 -21.43
N GLU A 158 -6.95 10.08 -22.45
CA GLU A 158 -6.08 9.25 -23.28
C GLU A 158 -4.87 8.75 -22.48
N ALA A 159 -4.22 9.62 -21.72
CA ALA A 159 -3.14 9.22 -20.81
C ALA A 159 -3.58 8.19 -19.77
N GLN A 160 -4.80 8.32 -19.22
CA GLN A 160 -5.39 7.37 -18.26
C GLN A 160 -5.46 5.95 -18.83
N LYS A 161 -5.73 5.79 -20.14
CA LYS A 161 -5.70 4.45 -20.77
C LYS A 161 -4.30 3.83 -20.72
N GLY A 162 -3.28 4.63 -20.99
CA GLY A 162 -1.88 4.22 -20.91
C GLY A 162 -1.47 3.81 -19.48
N PHE A 163 -1.84 4.61 -18.49
CA PHE A 163 -1.60 4.29 -17.08
C PHE A 163 -2.37 3.06 -16.61
N ASN A 164 -3.65 2.91 -17.00
CA ASN A 164 -4.46 1.75 -16.65
C ASN A 164 -3.84 0.43 -17.15
N LYS A 165 -3.22 0.43 -18.32
CA LYS A 165 -2.46 -0.72 -18.82
C LYS A 165 -1.26 -1.02 -17.91
N GLN A 166 -0.45 -0.01 -17.61
CA GLN A 166 0.73 -0.17 -16.75
C GLN A 166 0.34 -0.64 -15.35
N TRP A 167 -0.65 -0.03 -14.71
CA TRP A 167 -1.12 -0.42 -13.39
C TRP A 167 -1.65 -1.86 -13.38
N ARG A 168 -2.33 -2.31 -14.45
CA ARG A 168 -2.76 -3.71 -14.58
C ARG A 168 -1.56 -4.66 -14.61
N GLU A 169 -0.55 -4.34 -15.43
CA GLU A 169 0.67 -5.14 -15.55
C GLU A 169 1.47 -5.19 -14.24
N GLN A 170 1.61 -4.06 -13.53
CA GLN A 170 2.26 -4.02 -12.22
C GLN A 170 1.46 -4.81 -11.18
N ASN A 171 0.13 -4.67 -11.17
CA ASN A 171 -0.74 -5.38 -10.25
C ASN A 171 -0.66 -6.89 -10.49
N GLU A 172 -0.75 -7.37 -11.73
CA GLU A 172 -0.61 -8.80 -12.05
C GLU A 172 0.76 -9.35 -11.60
N LYS A 173 1.83 -8.58 -11.78
CA LYS A 173 3.20 -8.99 -11.44
C LYS A 173 3.45 -9.09 -9.92
N TYR A 174 2.84 -8.21 -9.14
CA TYR A 174 3.17 -8.04 -7.72
C TYR A 174 2.07 -8.43 -6.75
N TYR A 175 0.82 -8.53 -7.19
CA TYR A 175 -0.32 -8.76 -6.29
C TYR A 175 -0.12 -10.03 -5.45
N LEU A 176 0.08 -11.19 -6.07
CA LEU A 176 0.31 -12.44 -5.32
C LEU A 176 1.57 -12.39 -4.45
N LYS A 177 2.64 -11.72 -4.91
CA LYS A 177 3.89 -11.59 -4.15
C LYS A 177 3.75 -10.67 -2.94
N SER A 178 2.85 -9.69 -3.02
CA SER A 178 2.56 -8.78 -1.91
C SER A 178 1.80 -9.47 -0.77
N LEU A 179 1.10 -10.58 -1.06
CA LEU A 179 0.41 -11.39 -0.06
C LEU A 179 1.36 -12.31 0.73
N ASP A 180 2.59 -12.51 0.24
CA ASP A 180 3.56 -13.40 0.85
C ASP A 180 4.66 -12.64 1.62
N HIS A 181 4.40 -12.41 2.90
CA HIS A 181 5.33 -11.74 3.82
C HIS A 181 6.45 -12.65 4.35
N GLN A 182 6.32 -13.98 4.21
CA GLN A 182 7.27 -14.96 4.76
C GLN A 182 8.23 -15.49 3.69
N GLY A 183 7.74 -15.73 2.47
CA GLY A 183 8.48 -16.40 1.40
C GLY A 183 9.71 -15.65 0.94
N ILE A 184 9.71 -14.31 1.06
CA ILE A 184 10.89 -13.48 0.74
C ILE A 184 12.07 -13.82 1.67
N ASN A 185 11.81 -13.97 2.97
CA ASN A 185 12.83 -14.32 3.95
C ASN A 185 13.16 -15.81 3.91
N PHE A 186 12.14 -16.65 3.71
CA PHE A 186 12.28 -18.10 3.67
C PHE A 186 13.34 -18.55 2.66
N LYS A 187 13.25 -18.07 1.41
CA LYS A 187 14.19 -18.48 0.35
C LYS A 187 15.63 -18.08 0.65
N GLN A 188 15.84 -16.89 1.23
CA GLN A 188 17.19 -16.41 1.55
C GLN A 188 17.77 -17.07 2.81
N ASN A 189 16.92 -17.37 3.80
CA ASN A 189 17.31 -18.04 5.03
C ASN A 189 17.61 -19.52 4.79
N ASP A 190 16.76 -20.24 4.06
CA ASP A 190 16.99 -21.64 3.71
C ASP A 190 18.27 -21.83 2.92
N LEU A 191 18.53 -20.94 1.94
CA LEU A 191 19.77 -20.98 1.17
C LEU A 191 21.01 -20.78 2.05
N LYS A 192 20.92 -20.00 3.13
CA LYS A 192 22.02 -19.81 4.09
C LYS A 192 22.14 -20.99 5.05
N ALA A 193 21.01 -21.52 5.53
CA ALA A 193 20.97 -22.67 6.43
C ALA A 193 21.54 -23.93 5.76
N MET A 194 21.25 -24.14 4.47
CA MET A 194 21.74 -25.27 3.70
C MET A 194 23.20 -25.16 3.22
N ARG A 195 23.94 -24.10 3.60
CA ARG A 195 25.37 -23.99 3.25
C ARG A 195 26.20 -24.91 4.13
N SER A 196 27.25 -25.49 3.57
CA SER A 196 28.14 -26.42 4.27
C SER A 196 28.62 -25.88 5.62
N LYS A 197 29.02 -24.61 5.69
CA LYS A 197 29.47 -23.97 6.94
C LYS A 197 28.39 -23.96 8.02
N SER A 198 27.15 -23.64 7.65
CA SER A 198 26.02 -23.64 8.59
C SER A 198 25.73 -25.05 9.11
N LEU A 199 25.74 -26.04 8.21
CA LEU A 199 25.55 -27.46 8.57
C LEU A 199 26.68 -27.98 9.50
N PHE A 200 27.94 -27.65 9.21
CA PHE A 200 29.06 -28.01 10.08
C PHE A 200 28.93 -27.40 11.47
N ASN A 201 28.57 -26.12 11.55
CA ASN A 201 28.35 -25.43 12.82
C ASN A 201 27.22 -26.07 13.64
N GLU A 202 26.13 -26.51 12.98
CA GLU A 202 25.04 -27.22 13.65
C GLU A 202 25.50 -28.57 14.21
N VAL A 203 26.29 -29.34 13.45
CA VAL A 203 26.86 -30.62 13.90
C VAL A 203 27.79 -30.41 15.10
N GLU A 204 28.69 -29.42 15.05
CA GLU A 204 29.58 -29.10 16.17
C GLU A 204 28.80 -28.65 17.40
N SER A 205 27.78 -27.81 17.22
CA SER A 205 26.92 -27.35 18.32
C SER A 205 26.14 -28.50 18.96
N ALA A 206 25.61 -29.42 18.14
CA ALA A 206 24.90 -30.61 18.62
C ALA A 206 25.86 -31.58 19.36
N TYR A 207 27.09 -31.73 18.88
CA TYR A 207 28.12 -32.51 19.56
C TYR A 207 28.49 -31.88 20.92
N ALA A 208 28.70 -30.57 20.98
CA ALA A 208 29.04 -29.86 22.22
C ALA A 208 27.88 -29.84 23.23
N ALA A 209 26.63 -29.74 22.77
CA ALA A 209 25.44 -29.76 23.62
C ALA A 209 25.08 -31.17 24.14
N ARG A 210 25.69 -32.22 23.57
CA ARG A 210 25.51 -33.59 24.01
C ARG A 210 26.09 -33.76 25.42
N ARG A 211 25.21 -33.89 26.42
CA ARG A 211 25.63 -34.40 27.72
C ARG A 211 26.09 -35.86 27.55
N PRO A 212 27.22 -36.28 28.15
CA PRO A 212 27.62 -37.68 28.11
C PRO A 212 26.63 -38.52 28.91
N GLY A 213 25.54 -38.95 28.27
CA GLY A 213 24.74 -40.07 28.75
C GLY A 213 25.51 -41.38 28.56
N PRO A 214 25.07 -42.52 29.12
CA PRO A 214 25.79 -43.80 29.02
C PRO A 214 25.59 -44.37 27.62
N HIS A 215 26.26 -43.84 26.61
CA HIS A 215 26.27 -44.41 25.27
C HIS A 215 27.56 -45.19 25.07
N LEU A 216 27.42 -46.38 24.47
CA LEU A 216 28.54 -47.24 24.10
C LEU A 216 29.63 -46.42 23.39
N ILE A 217 30.81 -46.41 23.98
CA ILE A 217 32.03 -45.98 23.30
C ILE A 217 32.40 -47.13 22.36
N VAL A 218 32.05 -47.01 21.09
CA VAL A 218 32.60 -47.91 20.06
C VAL A 218 34.01 -47.40 19.77
N ASP A 219 34.99 -48.00 20.44
CA ASP A 219 36.40 -47.71 20.20
C ASP A 219 36.78 -48.29 18.83
N TYR A 220 36.72 -47.46 17.79
CA TYR A 220 37.31 -47.78 16.49
C TYR A 220 38.84 -47.66 16.60
N ARG A 221 39.46 -48.46 17.47
CA ARG A 221 40.85 -48.82 17.28
C ARG A 221 40.90 -49.61 16.00
N LEU A 222 41.31 -48.94 14.92
CA LEU A 222 41.94 -49.59 13.79
C LEU A 222 43.11 -50.39 14.36
N HIS A 223 42.86 -51.64 14.73
CA HIS A 223 43.91 -52.59 15.04
C HIS A 223 44.69 -52.78 13.74
N SER A 224 45.81 -52.07 13.65
CA SER A 224 46.94 -52.49 12.82
C SER A 224 47.30 -53.91 13.27
N ARG A 225 46.80 -54.87 12.50
CA ARG A 225 47.09 -56.29 12.65
C ARG A 225 48.61 -56.47 12.59
N GLN A 226 49.22 -56.75 13.74
CA GLN A 226 50.43 -57.56 13.80
C GLN A 226 50.12 -58.84 14.54
N GLU A 227 50.46 -59.94 13.88
CA GLU A 227 50.14 -61.31 14.24
C GLU A 227 50.94 -61.77 15.46
N GLY A 228 50.34 -62.59 16.32
CA GLY A 228 51.04 -63.21 17.44
C GLY A 228 50.12 -63.93 18.43
N ASN A 229 49.91 -65.23 18.18
CA ASN A 229 49.46 -66.30 19.08
C ASN A 229 49.13 -65.94 20.56
N ASN A 230 47.87 -66.07 20.95
CA ASN A 230 47.39 -67.16 21.82
C ASN A 230 45.91 -66.95 22.19
N THR A 231 45.14 -68.02 22.04
CA THR A 231 43.73 -68.15 22.42
C THR A 231 43.55 -68.07 23.93
N VAL A 232 42.89 -67.02 24.42
CA VAL A 232 42.22 -67.03 25.73
C VAL A 232 40.89 -66.29 25.61
N PHE A 233 39.78 -67.03 25.62
CA PHE A 233 38.43 -66.47 25.74
C PHE A 233 38.25 -65.87 27.14
N PRO A 234 37.90 -64.59 27.31
CA PRO A 234 37.54 -64.06 28.62
C PRO A 234 36.11 -64.50 28.98
N ARG A 235 35.96 -65.11 30.16
CA ARG A 235 34.67 -65.50 30.74
C ARG A 235 33.82 -64.25 31.02
N LEU A 236 32.55 -64.30 30.63
CA LEU A 236 31.53 -63.35 31.06
C LEU A 236 31.24 -63.55 32.55
N HIS A 237 31.53 -62.53 33.38
CA HIS A 237 30.95 -62.44 34.72
C HIS A 237 29.59 -61.74 34.65
N PRO A 238 28.53 -62.28 35.28
CA PRO A 238 27.23 -61.64 35.28
C PRO A 238 27.22 -60.41 36.20
N LEU A 239 26.60 -59.34 35.70
CA LEU A 239 26.30 -58.09 36.37
C LEU A 239 25.57 -58.33 37.70
N LYS A 240 26.08 -57.76 38.81
CA LYS A 240 25.24 -57.50 39.98
C LYS A 240 24.55 -56.15 39.76
N LEU A 241 23.23 -56.19 39.63
CA LEU A 241 22.39 -55.01 39.83
C LEU A 241 22.42 -54.63 41.31
N ILE A 242 22.70 -53.36 41.61
CA ILE A 242 21.85 -52.40 42.33
C ILE A 242 22.26 -51.01 41.83
#